data_AF-A0A553SQI5-F1
#
_entry.id   AF-A0A553SQI5-F1
#
_cell.length_a   1.000
_cell.length_b   1.000
_cell.length_c   1.000
_cell.angle_alpha   90.00
_cell.angle_beta   90.00
_cell.angle_gamma   90.00
#
_symmetry.space_group_name_H-M   'P 1'
#
loop_
_entity.id
_entity.type
_entity.pdbx_description
1 polymer ?
#
loop_
_entity_poly.entity_id
_entity_poly.type
_entity_poly.pdbx_seq_one_letter_code
_entity_poly.pdbx_strand_id
1 'polypeptide(L)' 'MREYYLYEIEADEKPVYNIGEWENENHLTQDSKIARETIAIAYGEVEGGKYIELFEKSPVA' A
#
# COMPACT_ATOMS: atom_id res chain seq x y z
N MET A 1 2.35 10.20 6.55
CA MET A 1 1.76 8.88 6.21
C MET A 1 0.36 8.86 6.78
N ARG A 2 -0.64 8.67 5.92
CA ARG A 2 -2.03 8.64 6.37
C ARG A 2 -2.42 7.18 6.56
N GLU A 3 -3.01 6.88 7.71
CA GLU A 3 -3.56 5.57 8.00
C GLU A 3 -5.05 5.60 7.68
N TYR A 4 -5.56 4.50 7.14
CA TYR A 4 -6.96 4.32 6.77
C TYR A 4 -7.52 3.10 7.48
N TYR A 5 -8.82 3.07 7.68
CA TYR A 5 -9.54 1.88 8.08
C TYR A 5 -10.10 1.14 6.87
N LEU A 6 -10.40 -0.16 7.04
CA LEU A 6 -10.95 -0.99 5.97
C LEU A 6 -12.18 -0.36 5.29
N TYR A 7 -13.08 0.22 6.10
CA TYR A 7 -14.30 0.88 5.63
C TYR A 7 -14.07 2.12 4.75
N GLU A 8 -12.88 2.71 4.79
CA GLU A 8 -12.52 3.86 3.95
C GLU A 8 -11.99 3.41 2.59
N ILE A 9 -11.32 2.26 2.54
CA ILE A 9 -10.57 1.77 1.36
C ILE A 9 -11.32 0.68 0.60
N GLU A 10 -12.31 0.05 1.22
CA GLU A 10 -13.15 -0.99 0.59
C GLU A 10 -13.96 -0.45 -0.60
N ALA A 11 -14.26 0.85 -0.61
CA ALA A 11 -14.91 1.54 -1.73
C ALA A 11 -13.98 1.79 -2.94
N ASP A 12 -12.67 1.71 -2.74
CA ASP A 12 -11.66 2.01 -3.76
C ASP A 12 -11.39 0.82 -4.69
N GLU A 13 -11.97 -0.34 -4.39
CA GLU A 13 -11.85 -1.62 -5.12
C GLU A 13 -10.40 -2.08 -5.35
N LYS A 14 -9.46 -1.54 -4.56
CA LYS A 14 -8.04 -1.89 -4.65
C LYS A 14 -7.73 -3.15 -3.83
N PRO A 15 -6.71 -3.92 -4.22
CA PRO A 15 -6.23 -5.03 -3.42
C PRO A 15 -5.77 -4.54 -2.03
N VAL A 16 -6.22 -5.25 -1.00
CA VAL A 16 -5.86 -5.02 0.39
C VAL A 16 -5.06 -6.22 0.88
N TYR A 17 -3.83 -5.97 1.32
CA TYR A 17 -2.89 -6.97 1.81
C TYR A 17 -2.85 -6.95 3.33
N ASN A 18 -2.69 -8.11 3.96
CA ASN A 18 -2.49 -8.19 5.40
C ASN A 18 -1.03 -7.86 5.77
N ILE A 19 -0.77 -7.66 7.07
CA ILE A 19 0.57 -7.47 7.62
C ILE A 19 1.49 -8.62 7.17
N GLY A 20 2.69 -8.30 6.70
CA GLY A 20 3.66 -9.25 6.20
C GLY A 20 3.47 -9.69 4.74
N GLU A 21 2.27 -9.56 4.14
CA GLU A 21 2.06 -9.98 2.75
C GLU A 21 2.68 -8.98 1.76
N TRP A 22 2.30 -7.71 1.88
CA TRP A 22 2.83 -6.67 1.01
C TRP A 22 4.32 -6.37 1.26
N GLU A 23 4.83 -6.70 2.45
CA GLU A 23 6.24 -6.55 2.78
C GLU A 23 7.12 -7.56 2.03
N ASN A 24 6.57 -8.72 1.65
CA ASN A 24 7.24 -9.70 0.80
C ASN A 24 7.19 -9.33 -0.69
N GLU A 25 6.29 -8.44 -1.09
CA GLU A 25 6.14 -7.98 -2.47
C GLU A 25 7.24 -6.98 -2.83
N ASN A 26 8.26 -7.46 -3.56
CA ASN A 26 9.41 -6.63 -3.93
C ASN A 26 9.05 -5.42 -4.81
N HIS A 27 7.89 -5.45 -5.46
CA HIS A 27 7.39 -4.40 -6.33
C HIS A 27 6.50 -3.37 -5.61
N LEU A 28 6.11 -3.62 -4.36
CA LEU A 28 5.29 -2.69 -3.57
C LEU A 28 6.16 -1.85 -2.64
N THR A 29 5.79 -0.58 -2.46
CA THR A 29 6.39 0.33 -1.48
C THR A 29 5.33 1.19 -0.83
N GLN A 30 5.49 1.44 0.46
CA GLN A 30 4.74 2.46 1.17
C GLN A 30 5.32 3.86 1.02
N ASP A 31 6.56 3.96 0.53
CA ASP A 31 7.29 5.22 0.40
C ASP A 31 7.04 5.84 -0.97
N SER A 32 6.31 6.96 -0.96
CA SER A 32 5.93 7.71 -2.16
C SER A 32 7.10 8.40 -2.86
N LYS A 33 8.31 8.45 -2.27
CA LYS A 33 9.49 9.07 -2.90
C LYS A 33 10.22 8.11 -3.83
N ILE A 34 10.15 6.81 -3.54
CA ILE A 34 10.68 5.74 -4.40
C ILE A 34 9.59 5.06 -5.25
N ALA A 35 8.34 5.46 -5.04
CA ALA A 35 7.23 5.07 -5.87
C ALA A 35 7.42 5.57 -7.31
N ARG A 36 7.03 4.72 -8.27
CA ARG A 36 6.96 5.06 -9.69
C ARG A 36 5.92 6.16 -9.93
N GLU A 37 4.78 6.04 -9.25
CA GLU A 37 3.63 6.93 -9.36
C GLU A 37 3.10 7.28 -7.97
N THR A 38 2.48 8.46 -7.83
CA THR A 38 1.80 8.88 -6.58
C THR A 38 0.39 8.31 -6.45
N ILE A 39 0.03 7.33 -7.28
CA ILE A 39 -1.27 6.67 -7.26
C ILE A 39 -1.11 5.40 -6.43
N ALA A 40 -1.88 5.30 -5.36
CA ALA A 40 -1.99 4.06 -4.60
C ALA A 40 -2.55 2.97 -5.51
N ILE A 41 -1.89 1.83 -5.59
CA ILE A 41 -2.35 0.66 -6.35
C ILE A 41 -2.92 -0.43 -5.45
N ALA A 42 -2.60 -0.37 -4.17
CA ALA A 42 -3.03 -1.31 -3.16
C ALA A 42 -3.03 -0.65 -1.77
N TYR A 43 -3.55 -1.36 -0.78
CA TYR A 43 -3.43 -1.00 0.62
C TYR A 43 -2.79 -2.14 1.40
N GLY A 44 -1.92 -1.81 2.35
CA GLY A 44 -1.24 -2.77 3.21
C GLY A 44 -1.65 -2.55 4.66
N GLU A 45 -2.06 -3.61 5.36
CA GLU A 45 -2.27 -3.54 6.79
C GLU A 45 -0.94 -3.33 7.51
N VAL A 46 -0.94 -2.48 8.54
CA VAL A 46 0.25 -2.16 9.36
C VAL A 46 0.11 -2.61 10.81
N GLU A 47 -0.93 -2.17 11.50
CA GLU A 47 -1.21 -2.56 12.89
C GLU A 47 -2.65 -2.21 13.27
N GLY A 48 -3.29 -3.07 14.05
CA GLY A 48 -4.58 -2.75 14.68
C GLY A 48 -5.73 -2.54 13.70
N GLY A 49 -5.74 -3.23 12.55
CA GLY A 49 -6.76 -3.06 11.51
C GLY A 49 -6.66 -1.73 10.76
N LYS A 50 -5.50 -1.08 10.81
CA LYS A 50 -5.20 0.10 10.00
C LYS A 50 -4.39 -0.29 8.77
N TYR A 51 -4.61 0.47 7.72
CA TYR A 51 -4.05 0.27 6.40
C TYR A 51 -3.32 1.51 5.92
N ILE A 52 -2.32 1.31 5.07
CA ILE A 52 -1.56 2.36 4.40
C ILE A 52 -1.64 2.18 2.90
N GLU A 53 -1.50 3.29 2.17
CA GLU A 53 -1.38 3.27 0.72
C GLU A 53 -0.07 2.62 0.29
N LEU A 54 -0.17 1.69 -0.64
CA LEU A 54 0.95 1.05 -1.30
C LEU A 54 1.01 1.50 -2.74
N PHE A 55 2.22 1.79 -3.17
CA PHE A 55 2.56 2.27 -4.49
C PHE A 55 3.45 1.25 -5.19
N GLU A 56 3.46 1.29 -6.51
CA GLU A 56 4.42 0.51 -7.29
C GLU A 56 5.81 1.14 -7.12
N LYS A 57 6.81 0.34 -6.75
CA LYS A 57 8.22 0.77 -6.74
C LYS A 57 8.64 1.10 -8.16
N SER A 58 9.34 2.22 -8.31
CA SER A 58 10.00 2.49 -9.59
C SER A 58 11.01 1.38 -9.86
N PRO A 59 10.98 0.73 -11.04
CA PRO A 59 11.99 -0.27 -11.36
C PRO A 59 13.35 0.43 -11.30
N VAL A 60 14.22 -0.03 -10.40
CA VAL A 60 15.62 0.41 -10.39
C VAL A 60 16.21 -0.03 -11.74
N ALA A 61 16.45 0.94 -12.60
CA ALA A 61 17.09 0.76 -13.91
C ALA A 61 18.57 0.39 -13.76
#